data_AF-A0A2E2KGP3-F1
#
_entry.id   AF-A0A2E2KGP3-F1
#
_cell.length_a   1.000
_cell.length_b   1.000
_cell.length_c   1.000
_cell.angle_alpha   90.00
_cell.angle_beta   90.00
_cell.angle_gamma   90.00
#
_symmetry.space_group_name_H-M   'P 1'
#
loop_
_entity.id
_entity.type
_entity.pdbx_description
1 polymer ?
#
loop_
_entity_poly.entity_id
_entity_poly.type
_entity_poly.pdbx_seq_one_letter_code
_entity_poly.pdbx_strand_id
1 'polypeptide(L)'
;MRISKKALLLCGAFFIACNLANYSHAQCGDPASAQKVEVAYVYDGDTVKLSDGRKIRLIGINTPEEKKDTQPAEFLAREATIELKALLRGADVSLSLGIEKQDRYKRWLGHLYINGESVAEQLLSAGLAYQIGIPPNVQFADCFKRAEESAAFAGRGLWKISPWQNVTDLKDKESGFRLLIGKISAIKPIRSGWIVEVDDLLAIKVSHEVGQGLSERFEWQKAVGETVRIRGWVKPKSASAPSHYQPWFMNLSDKTDFEFSID
;
A
#
# COMPACT_ATOMS: atom_id res chain seq x y z
N MET A 1 39.08 -26.84 60.79
CA MET A 1 39.90 -25.66 60.46
C MET A 1 39.26 -24.96 59.27
N ARG A 2 38.94 -23.66 59.41
CA ARG A 2 38.17 -22.82 58.48
C ARG A 2 38.91 -22.63 57.14
N ILE A 3 38.17 -22.59 56.02
CA ILE A 3 38.41 -21.60 54.95
C ILE A 3 37.06 -21.03 54.46
N SER A 4 36.82 -19.81 54.92
CA SER A 4 36.05 -18.67 54.39
C SER A 4 35.19 -18.81 53.13
N LYS A 5 33.89 -18.53 53.31
CA LYS A 5 32.96 -17.96 52.30
C LYS A 5 33.48 -16.60 51.81
N LYS A 6 33.63 -16.39 50.50
CA LYS A 6 33.49 -15.09 49.80
C LYS A 6 33.77 -15.27 48.29
N ALA A 7 32.71 -15.42 47.51
CA ALA A 7 32.66 -15.04 46.10
C ALA A 7 31.19 -14.77 45.76
N LEU A 8 30.66 -13.73 46.39
CA LEU A 8 29.43 -13.05 46.00
C LEU A 8 29.87 -11.75 45.33
N LEU A 9 29.16 -11.36 44.26
CA LEU A 9 29.28 -10.12 43.47
C LEU A 9 30.10 -10.24 42.17
N LEU A 10 29.42 -10.71 41.13
CA LEU A 10 29.39 -10.09 39.81
C LEU A 10 28.09 -10.51 39.09
N CYS A 11 26.96 -10.32 39.79
CA CYS A 11 25.64 -10.25 39.21
C CYS A 11 25.17 -8.81 39.38
N GLY A 12 24.80 -8.15 38.28
CA GLY A 12 24.15 -6.85 38.33
C GLY A 12 25.00 -5.70 37.81
N ALA A 13 25.10 -5.60 36.49
CA ALA A 13 25.08 -4.32 35.76
C ALA A 13 25.17 -4.54 34.23
N PHE A 14 24.57 -5.61 33.69
CA PHE A 14 24.02 -5.49 32.34
C PHE A 14 22.57 -5.06 32.53
N PHE A 15 22.42 -3.80 32.97
CA PHE A 15 21.21 -3.06 32.70
C PHE A 15 21.12 -3.05 31.17
N ILE A 16 20.40 -4.05 30.64
CA ILE A 16 19.69 -3.91 29.39
C ILE A 16 18.77 -2.73 29.67
N ALA A 17 19.28 -1.53 29.44
CA ALA A 17 18.46 -0.43 29.03
C ALA A 17 17.83 -0.92 27.74
N CYS A 18 16.74 -1.68 27.89
CA CYS A 18 15.63 -1.69 26.97
C CYS A 18 15.30 -0.22 26.85
N ASN A 19 15.98 0.42 25.91
CA ASN A 19 15.48 1.62 25.29
C ASN A 19 14.12 1.16 24.81
N LEU A 20 13.10 1.44 25.61
CA LEU A 20 11.81 1.84 25.10
C LEU A 20 12.12 3.07 24.26
N ALA A 21 12.74 2.85 23.09
CA ALA A 21 12.55 3.72 21.98
C ALA A 21 11.03 3.73 21.88
N ASN A 22 10.47 4.84 22.37
CA ASN A 22 9.17 5.25 21.92
C ASN A 22 9.30 5.17 20.41
N TYR A 23 8.82 4.07 19.83
CA TYR A 23 8.46 4.04 18.44
C TYR A 23 7.34 5.07 18.37
N SER A 24 7.72 6.35 18.29
CA SER A 24 6.85 7.38 17.77
C SER A 24 6.39 6.77 16.46
N HIS A 25 5.19 6.20 16.47
CA HIS A 25 4.52 5.82 15.25
C HIS A 25 4.60 7.07 14.41
N ALA A 26 5.24 6.95 13.26
CA ALA A 26 5.40 8.06 12.35
C ALA A 26 3.97 8.42 11.95
N GLN A 27 3.35 9.34 12.68
CA GLN A 27 1.94 9.59 12.60
C GLN A 27 1.69 10.13 11.20
N CYS A 28 1.06 9.32 10.36
CA CYS A 28 0.80 9.68 8.98
C CYS A 28 -0.35 10.70 8.97
N GLY A 29 -0.05 11.96 9.30
CA GLY A 29 -1.04 13.02 9.26
C GLY A 29 -0.63 14.33 9.92
N ASP A 30 -1.26 15.41 9.46
CA ASP A 30 -1.39 16.67 10.19
C ASP A 30 -2.90 17.00 10.31
N PRO A 31 -3.52 16.75 11.48
CA PRO A 31 -4.95 16.97 11.70
C PRO A 31 -5.32 18.45 11.82
N ALA A 32 -4.40 19.40 11.64
CA ALA A 32 -4.67 20.83 11.75
C ALA A 32 -5.82 21.33 10.84
N SER A 33 -6.11 20.61 9.74
CA SER A 33 -7.21 20.91 8.81
C SER A 33 -8.38 19.92 8.86
N ALA A 34 -8.37 18.95 9.79
CA ALA A 34 -9.38 17.90 9.84
C ALA A 34 -10.67 18.39 10.53
N GLN A 35 -11.81 18.19 9.86
CA GLN A 35 -13.12 18.54 10.40
C GLN A 35 -13.74 17.34 11.12
N LYS A 36 -14.43 17.54 12.24
CA LYS A 36 -15.19 16.47 12.90
C LYS A 36 -16.32 15.98 11.99
N VAL A 37 -16.50 14.67 11.91
CA VAL A 37 -17.55 14.03 11.11
C VAL A 37 -18.16 12.85 11.88
N GLU A 38 -19.38 12.50 11.53
CA GLU A 38 -20.03 11.29 12.04
C GLU A 38 -20.12 10.25 10.92
N VAL A 39 -19.67 9.02 11.22
CA VAL A 39 -19.76 7.89 10.30
C VAL A 39 -21.08 7.15 10.52
N ALA A 40 -21.93 7.15 9.49
CA ALA A 40 -23.21 6.46 9.50
C ALA A 40 -23.10 4.99 9.10
N TYR A 41 -22.16 4.65 8.21
CA TYR A 41 -22.04 3.29 7.68
C TYR A 41 -20.63 2.98 7.15
N VAL A 42 -20.20 1.72 7.22
CA VAL A 42 -18.96 1.22 6.61
C VAL A 42 -19.33 0.20 5.53
N TYR A 43 -18.98 0.51 4.28
CA TYR A 43 -19.29 -0.33 3.12
C TYR A 43 -18.35 -1.53 3.04
N ASP A 44 -17.04 -1.26 3.04
CA ASP A 44 -15.94 -2.20 2.90
C ASP A 44 -14.72 -1.66 3.66
N GLY A 45 -13.56 -2.30 3.54
CA GLY A 45 -12.34 -1.96 4.28
C GLY A 45 -11.73 -0.59 3.95
N ASP A 46 -12.23 0.14 2.94
CA ASP A 46 -11.68 1.44 2.57
C ASP A 46 -12.73 2.51 2.21
N THR A 47 -14.01 2.19 2.36
CA THR A 47 -15.12 3.09 1.99
C THR A 47 -16.16 3.20 3.10
N VAL A 48 -16.49 4.44 3.48
CA VAL A 48 -17.51 4.76 4.50
C VAL A 48 -18.57 5.73 3.97
N LYS A 49 -19.71 5.81 4.68
CA LYS A 49 -20.74 6.83 4.52
C LYS A 49 -20.79 7.70 5.76
N LEU A 50 -20.80 9.01 5.59
CA LEU A 50 -21.04 9.97 6.66
C LEU A 50 -22.53 10.22 6.87
N SER A 51 -22.90 10.73 8.05
CA SER A 51 -24.28 11.13 8.36
C SER A 51 -24.82 12.23 7.45
N ASP A 52 -23.94 13.09 6.92
CA ASP A 52 -24.30 14.12 5.93
C ASP A 52 -24.50 13.59 4.49
N GLY A 53 -24.40 12.27 4.30
CA GLY A 53 -24.62 11.59 3.03
C GLY A 53 -23.38 11.43 2.15
N ARG A 54 -22.24 12.07 2.47
CA ARG A 54 -21.01 11.89 1.71
C ARG A 54 -20.51 10.44 1.81
N LYS A 55 -20.13 9.86 0.67
CA LYS A 55 -19.42 8.58 0.60
C LYS A 55 -17.92 8.86 0.51
N ILE A 56 -17.14 8.44 1.49
CA ILE A 56 -15.70 8.69 1.58
C ILE A 56 -14.93 7.44 1.17
N ARG A 57 -13.98 7.57 0.25
CA ARG A 57 -12.96 6.57 -0.06
C ARG A 57 -11.65 7.00 0.60
N LEU A 58 -11.10 6.12 1.43
CA LEU A 58 -9.85 6.39 2.13
C LEU A 58 -8.71 6.54 1.13
N ILE A 59 -7.95 7.62 1.24
CA ILE A 59 -6.79 7.88 0.39
C ILE A 59 -5.61 7.03 0.84
N GLY A 60 -4.84 6.52 -0.13
CA GLY A 60 -3.54 5.92 0.13
C GLY A 60 -3.56 4.42 0.43
N ILE A 61 -4.74 3.81 0.47
CA ILE A 61 -4.91 2.38 0.74
C ILE A 61 -5.86 1.69 -0.23
N ASN A 62 -5.66 0.41 -0.45
CA ASN A 62 -6.57 -0.49 -1.15
C ASN A 62 -6.79 -1.73 -0.30
N THR A 63 -8.02 -1.96 0.16
CA THR A 63 -8.33 -3.21 0.87
C THR A 63 -8.69 -4.32 -0.11
N PRO A 64 -8.49 -5.60 0.28
CA PRO A 64 -8.93 -6.72 -0.54
C PRO A 64 -10.44 -6.62 -0.82
N GLU A 65 -10.83 -6.96 -2.05
CA GLU A 65 -12.20 -6.80 -2.52
C GLU A 65 -13.12 -7.88 -1.94
N GLU A 66 -14.28 -7.47 -1.41
CA GLU A 66 -15.34 -8.41 -1.04
C GLU A 66 -15.95 -9.07 -2.29
N LYS A 67 -16.63 -10.21 -2.10
CA LYS A 67 -17.26 -10.99 -3.17
C LYS A 67 -18.14 -10.09 -4.05
N LYS A 68 -17.85 -10.03 -5.36
CA LYS A 68 -18.65 -9.33 -6.36
C LYS A 68 -19.04 -10.30 -7.47
N ASP A 69 -20.34 -10.43 -7.71
CA ASP A 69 -20.93 -11.28 -8.74
C ASP A 69 -20.35 -12.71 -8.76
N THR A 70 -19.57 -13.02 -9.80
CA THR A 70 -18.96 -14.33 -10.04
C THR A 70 -17.55 -14.48 -9.45
N GLN A 71 -16.97 -13.42 -8.89
CA GLN A 71 -15.63 -13.46 -8.30
C GLN A 71 -15.70 -13.76 -6.80
N PRO A 72 -14.89 -14.71 -6.29
CA PRO A 72 -14.79 -14.96 -4.85
C PRO A 72 -14.24 -13.73 -4.12
N ALA A 73 -14.53 -13.62 -2.82
CA ALA A 73 -13.89 -12.60 -1.99
C ALA A 73 -12.37 -12.83 -1.94
N GLU A 74 -11.61 -11.74 -1.93
CA GLU A 74 -10.18 -11.80 -1.74
C GLU A 74 -9.83 -12.14 -0.28
N PHE A 75 -8.64 -12.69 -0.06
CA PHE A 75 -8.16 -13.04 1.28
C PHE A 75 -8.16 -11.80 2.19
N LEU A 76 -8.77 -11.92 3.38
CA LEU A 76 -8.93 -10.85 4.38
C LEU A 76 -9.84 -9.67 4.01
N ALA A 77 -10.61 -9.76 2.92
CA ALA A 77 -11.57 -8.71 2.56
C ALA A 77 -12.58 -8.41 3.67
N ARG A 78 -13.11 -9.48 4.31
CA ARG A 78 -14.11 -9.33 5.37
C ARG A 78 -13.51 -8.78 6.66
N GLU A 79 -12.30 -9.22 6.98
CA GLU A 79 -11.53 -8.83 8.15
C GLU A 79 -11.20 -7.34 8.10
N ALA A 80 -10.81 -6.82 6.92
CA ALA A 80 -10.59 -5.39 6.72
C ALA A 80 -11.86 -4.56 7.02
N THR A 81 -13.03 -5.02 6.54
CA THR A 81 -14.33 -4.38 6.83
C THR A 81 -14.70 -4.44 8.31
N ILE A 82 -14.45 -5.57 8.98
CA ILE A 82 -14.71 -5.75 10.42
C ILE A 82 -13.82 -4.81 11.23
N GLU A 83 -12.53 -4.73 10.89
CA GLU A 83 -11.58 -3.86 11.59
C GLU A 83 -11.97 -2.39 11.43
N LEU A 84 -12.26 -1.93 10.20
CA LEU A 84 -12.69 -0.56 10.00
C LEU A 84 -13.97 -0.22 10.78
N LYS A 85 -14.91 -1.17 10.88
CA LYS A 85 -16.10 -1.02 11.74
C LYS A 85 -15.77 -0.95 13.22
N ALA A 86 -14.78 -1.72 13.69
CA ALA A 86 -14.36 -1.72 15.08
C ALA A 86 -13.67 -0.40 15.44
N LEU A 87 -12.75 0.07 14.59
CA LEU A 87 -12.06 1.35 14.76
C LEU A 87 -13.03 2.53 14.84
N LEU A 88 -14.02 2.58 13.95
CA LEU A 88 -14.94 3.72 13.86
C LEU A 88 -16.08 3.68 14.88
N ARG A 89 -16.29 2.57 15.59
CA ARG A 89 -17.45 2.41 16.49
C ARG A 89 -17.29 3.28 17.74
N GLY A 90 -18.11 4.31 17.84
CA GLY A 90 -18.13 5.21 19.01
C GLY A 90 -16.91 6.11 19.12
N ALA A 91 -16.11 6.20 18.04
CA ALA A 91 -14.91 7.02 17.98
C ALA A 91 -15.21 8.48 17.62
N ASP A 92 -14.36 9.41 18.08
CA ASP A 92 -14.34 10.80 17.62
C ASP A 92 -13.55 10.87 16.31
N VAL A 93 -14.29 10.89 15.19
CA VAL A 93 -13.71 10.81 13.84
C VAL A 93 -13.55 12.20 13.25
N SER A 94 -12.36 12.48 12.70
CA SER A 94 -12.12 13.66 11.88
C SER A 94 -11.73 13.30 10.45
N LEU A 95 -12.10 14.17 9.52
CA LEU A 95 -11.90 14.01 8.08
C LEU A 95 -11.05 15.17 7.55
N SER A 96 -9.94 14.83 6.89
CA SER A 96 -9.21 15.76 6.02
C SER A 96 -9.40 15.34 4.56
N LEU A 97 -9.83 16.26 3.69
CA LEU A 97 -10.03 15.97 2.28
C LEU A 97 -8.70 16.02 1.50
N GLY A 98 -8.58 15.20 0.47
CA GLY A 98 -7.46 15.28 -0.47
C GLY A 98 -7.45 16.57 -1.29
N ILE A 99 -6.32 16.82 -1.97
CA ILE A 99 -6.17 17.87 -2.98
C ILE A 99 -7.21 17.66 -4.08
N GLU A 100 -7.24 16.45 -4.66
CA GLU A 100 -8.38 16.01 -5.46
C GLU A 100 -9.47 15.50 -4.51
N LYS A 101 -10.62 16.17 -4.52
CA LYS A 101 -11.70 15.93 -3.55
C LYS A 101 -12.60 14.77 -3.91
N GLN A 102 -12.73 14.41 -5.19
CA GLN A 102 -13.68 13.39 -5.64
C GLN A 102 -13.10 12.52 -6.75
N ASP A 103 -13.44 11.23 -6.73
CA ASP A 103 -13.09 10.31 -7.80
C ASP A 103 -14.13 10.30 -8.94
N ARG A 104 -13.85 9.53 -10.01
CA ARG A 104 -14.76 9.31 -11.14
C ARG A 104 -16.13 8.72 -10.76
N TYR A 105 -16.24 8.11 -9.57
CA TYR A 105 -17.48 7.52 -9.04
C TYR A 105 -18.21 8.47 -8.09
N LYS A 106 -17.77 9.74 -8.00
CA LYS A 106 -18.34 10.77 -7.13
C LYS A 106 -18.23 10.45 -5.63
N ARG A 107 -17.29 9.57 -5.26
CA ARG A 107 -16.89 9.40 -3.85
C ARG A 107 -15.94 10.52 -3.48
N TRP A 108 -16.08 11.04 -2.27
CA TRP A 108 -15.12 11.97 -1.71
C TRP A 108 -13.85 11.24 -1.32
N LEU A 109 -12.70 11.83 -1.62
CA LEU A 109 -11.39 11.31 -1.26
C LEU A 109 -10.92 12.00 0.02
N GLY A 110 -10.62 11.22 1.05
CA GLY A 110 -10.17 11.77 2.31
C GLY A 110 -9.40 10.83 3.20
N HIS A 111 -8.78 11.42 4.22
CA HIS A 111 -8.10 10.75 5.32
C HIS A 111 -9.01 10.84 6.55
N LEU A 112 -9.29 9.70 7.18
CA LEU A 112 -9.96 9.66 8.47
C LEU A 112 -8.94 9.51 9.59
N TYR A 113 -9.22 10.19 10.69
CA TYR A 113 -8.42 10.12 11.91
C TYR A 113 -9.30 9.83 13.12
N ILE A 114 -8.76 9.08 14.08
CA ILE A 114 -9.37 8.82 15.39
C ILE A 114 -8.37 9.27 16.43
N ASN A 115 -8.75 10.21 17.30
CA ASN A 115 -7.83 10.78 18.31
C ASN A 115 -6.50 11.30 17.72
N GLY A 116 -6.52 11.76 16.46
CA GLY A 116 -5.35 12.22 15.71
C GLY A 116 -4.61 11.12 14.95
N GLU A 117 -4.89 9.84 15.17
CA GLU A 117 -4.22 8.73 14.50
C GLU A 117 -4.90 8.38 13.17
N SER A 118 -4.10 8.13 12.13
CA SER A 118 -4.61 7.81 10.79
C SER A 118 -5.24 6.43 10.75
N VAL A 119 -6.51 6.36 10.31
CA VAL A 119 -7.22 5.09 10.12
C VAL A 119 -6.56 4.25 9.03
N ALA A 120 -6.06 4.90 7.97
CA ALA A 120 -5.36 4.22 6.88
C ALA A 120 -4.05 3.56 7.37
N GLU A 121 -3.28 4.28 8.19
CA GLU A 121 -2.05 3.75 8.80
C GLU A 121 -2.33 2.55 9.71
N GLN A 122 -3.40 2.61 10.51
CA GLN A 122 -3.82 1.50 11.37
C GLN A 122 -4.16 0.25 10.56
N LEU A 123 -4.94 0.38 9.48
CA LEU A 123 -5.27 -0.73 8.58
C LEU A 123 -4.03 -1.33 7.91
N LEU A 124 -3.09 -0.49 7.47
CA LEU A 124 -1.81 -0.94 6.90
C LEU A 124 -0.96 -1.68 7.92
N SER A 125 -0.84 -1.14 9.14
CA SER A 125 -0.04 -1.71 10.23
C SER A 125 -0.60 -3.05 10.74
N ALA A 126 -1.91 -3.26 10.59
CA ALA A 126 -2.60 -4.53 10.84
C ALA A 126 -2.43 -5.54 9.68
N GLY A 127 -1.90 -5.10 8.53
CA GLY A 127 -1.77 -5.90 7.31
C GLY A 127 -3.13 -6.15 6.64
N LEU A 128 -4.11 -5.25 6.77
CA LEU A 128 -5.46 -5.41 6.22
C LEU A 128 -5.70 -4.58 4.95
N ALA A 129 -4.70 -3.83 4.52
CA ALA A 129 -4.73 -3.05 3.29
C ALA A 129 -3.37 -3.09 2.60
N TYR A 130 -3.39 -2.80 1.31
CA TYR A 130 -2.22 -2.46 0.52
C TYR A 130 -2.07 -0.94 0.44
N GLN A 131 -0.85 -0.42 0.58
CA GLN A 131 -0.58 0.98 0.27
C GLN A 131 -0.72 1.22 -1.24
N ILE A 132 -1.29 2.36 -1.63
CA ILE A 132 -1.37 2.81 -3.03
C ILE A 132 -1.06 4.32 -3.08
N GLY A 133 -0.41 4.78 -4.15
CA GLY A 133 -0.25 6.20 -4.43
C GLY A 133 -1.07 6.62 -5.66
N ILE A 134 -2.02 7.54 -5.50
CA ILE A 134 -2.79 8.10 -6.62
C ILE A 134 -2.63 9.62 -6.62
N PRO A 135 -1.85 10.20 -7.55
CA PRO A 135 -1.69 11.64 -7.67
C PRO A 135 -3.03 12.35 -7.93
N PRO A 136 -3.23 13.56 -7.39
CA PRO A 136 -2.27 14.36 -6.62
C PRO A 136 -2.24 14.01 -5.11
N ASN A 137 -3.01 13.01 -4.65
CA ASN A 137 -3.19 12.69 -3.23
C ASN A 137 -2.10 11.74 -2.68
N VAL A 138 -0.83 12.08 -2.86
CA VAL A 138 0.34 11.23 -2.50
C VAL A 138 1.15 11.72 -1.30
N GLN A 139 0.69 12.76 -0.61
CA GLN A 139 1.42 13.41 0.50
C GLN A 139 1.87 12.46 1.63
N PHE A 140 1.16 11.34 1.83
CA PHE A 140 1.49 10.34 2.87
C PHE A 140 1.97 9.00 2.29
N ALA A 141 2.26 8.92 1.00
CA ALA A 141 2.63 7.66 0.33
C ALA A 141 3.83 6.98 1.01
N ASP A 142 4.92 7.71 1.28
CA ASP A 142 6.10 7.16 1.97
C ASP A 142 5.79 6.74 3.42
N CYS A 143 4.88 7.44 4.09
CA CYS A 143 4.49 7.11 5.46
C CYS A 143 3.68 5.82 5.52
N PHE A 144 2.68 5.71 4.64
CA PHE A 144 1.88 4.50 4.47
C PHE A 144 2.73 3.32 3.99
N LYS A 145 3.73 3.54 3.13
CA LYS A 145 4.66 2.50 2.70
C LYS A 145 5.41 1.91 3.90
N ARG A 146 5.93 2.75 4.81
CA ARG A 146 6.58 2.26 6.05
C ARG A 146 5.65 1.48 6.96
N ALA A 147 4.39 1.91 7.10
CA ALA A 147 3.39 1.19 7.90
C ALA A 147 3.10 -0.21 7.32
N GLU A 148 2.98 -0.29 5.99
CA GLU A 148 2.82 -1.55 5.28
C GLU A 148 4.07 -2.46 5.40
N GLU A 149 5.27 -1.91 5.22
CA GLU A 149 6.53 -2.64 5.38
C GLU A 149 6.68 -3.21 6.79
N SER A 150 6.24 -2.47 7.82
CA SER A 150 6.22 -2.96 9.19
C SER A 150 5.30 -4.17 9.35
N ALA A 151 4.11 -4.13 8.76
CA ALA A 151 3.19 -5.26 8.75
C ALA A 151 3.75 -6.46 7.97
N ALA A 152 4.43 -6.20 6.85
CA ALA A 152 5.09 -7.22 6.04
C ALA A 152 6.21 -7.91 6.80
N PHE A 153 7.11 -7.14 7.42
CA PHE A 153 8.20 -7.66 8.25
C PHE A 153 7.68 -8.49 9.44
N ALA A 154 6.57 -8.06 10.04
CA ALA A 154 5.93 -8.77 11.15
C ALA A 154 5.03 -9.95 10.71
N GLY A 155 4.90 -10.22 9.40
CA GLY A 155 4.04 -11.29 8.88
C GLY A 155 2.57 -11.14 9.25
N ARG A 156 2.05 -9.90 9.28
CA ARG A 156 0.66 -9.60 9.70
C ARG A 156 -0.31 -9.62 8.54
N GLY A 157 -1.55 -10.01 8.82
CA GLY A 157 -2.66 -9.96 7.86
C GLY A 157 -2.31 -10.57 6.51
N LEU A 158 -2.40 -9.76 5.44
CA LEU A 158 -2.13 -10.09 4.05
C LEU A 158 -0.73 -10.66 3.84
N TRP A 159 0.23 -10.30 4.70
CA TRP A 159 1.62 -10.70 4.60
C TRP A 159 1.96 -12.04 5.27
N LYS A 160 0.96 -12.72 5.86
CA LYS A 160 1.12 -14.11 6.34
C LYS A 160 1.43 -15.08 5.22
N ILE A 161 0.96 -14.76 4.02
CA ILE A 161 1.21 -15.50 2.78
C ILE A 161 1.81 -14.47 1.83
N SER A 162 2.83 -14.84 1.05
CA SER A 162 3.39 -13.91 0.07
C SER A 162 2.31 -13.50 -0.93
N PRO A 163 1.98 -12.20 -1.05
CA PRO A 163 1.02 -11.72 -2.04
C PRO A 163 1.66 -11.53 -3.42
N TRP A 164 2.98 -11.71 -3.54
CA TRP A 164 3.73 -11.53 -4.78
C TRP A 164 3.53 -12.71 -5.72
N GLN A 165 3.05 -12.42 -6.92
CA GLN A 165 2.86 -13.37 -8.02
C GLN A 165 3.90 -13.09 -9.13
N ASN A 166 4.46 -14.11 -9.78
CA ASN A 166 5.31 -13.87 -10.94
C ASN A 166 4.48 -13.33 -12.10
N VAL A 167 5.03 -12.42 -12.90
CA VAL A 167 4.36 -11.94 -14.13
C VAL A 167 4.02 -13.10 -15.06
N THR A 168 4.87 -14.13 -15.12
CA THR A 168 4.65 -15.34 -15.92
C THR A 168 3.48 -16.21 -15.44
N ASP A 169 3.00 -16.01 -14.20
CA ASP A 169 1.89 -16.76 -13.61
C ASP A 169 0.54 -16.05 -13.79
N LEU A 170 0.50 -14.89 -14.47
CA LEU A 170 -0.73 -14.18 -14.78
C LEU A 170 -1.62 -15.03 -15.69
N LYS A 171 -2.89 -15.19 -15.30
CA LYS A 171 -3.86 -15.99 -16.05
C LYS A 171 -4.56 -15.17 -17.13
N ASP A 172 -5.07 -15.85 -18.14
CA ASP A 172 -5.83 -15.22 -19.22
C ASP A 172 -6.91 -14.27 -18.68
N LYS A 173 -6.90 -13.03 -19.19
CA LYS A 173 -7.83 -11.95 -18.81
C LYS A 173 -7.76 -11.51 -17.34
N GLU A 174 -6.72 -11.90 -16.61
CA GLU A 174 -6.48 -11.42 -15.25
C GLU A 174 -6.42 -9.88 -15.20
N SER A 175 -7.07 -9.32 -14.19
CA SER A 175 -7.19 -7.87 -13.99
C SER A 175 -7.37 -7.53 -12.52
N GLY A 176 -7.20 -6.24 -12.19
CA GLY A 176 -7.32 -5.74 -10.82
C GLY A 176 -5.97 -5.39 -10.22
N PHE A 177 -5.98 -5.02 -8.94
CA PHE A 177 -4.75 -4.67 -8.22
C PHE A 177 -3.92 -5.93 -7.98
N ARG A 178 -2.63 -5.89 -8.30
CA ARG A 178 -1.69 -7.01 -8.15
C ARG A 178 -0.35 -6.53 -7.61
N LEU A 179 0.31 -7.43 -6.89
CA LEU A 179 1.72 -7.35 -6.50
C LEU A 179 2.48 -8.38 -7.34
N LEU A 180 3.34 -7.91 -8.23
CA LEU A 180 4.00 -8.70 -9.26
C LEU A 180 5.52 -8.65 -9.10
N ILE A 181 6.16 -9.76 -9.40
CA ILE A 181 7.62 -9.87 -9.54
C ILE A 181 7.96 -10.39 -10.94
N GLY A 182 9.01 -9.86 -11.54
CA GLY A 182 9.47 -10.30 -12.85
C GLY A 182 10.76 -9.59 -13.27
N LYS A 183 11.29 -9.96 -14.44
CA LYS A 183 12.52 -9.38 -14.96
C LYS A 183 12.23 -8.30 -15.99
N ILE A 184 12.91 -7.14 -15.87
CA ILE A 184 12.78 -6.08 -16.87
C ILE A 184 13.37 -6.57 -18.20
N SER A 185 12.54 -6.74 -19.22
CA SER A 185 12.97 -7.20 -20.54
C SER A 185 13.30 -6.05 -21.48
N ALA A 186 12.61 -4.91 -21.35
CA ALA A 186 12.90 -3.71 -22.12
C ALA A 186 12.45 -2.42 -21.42
N ILE A 187 13.10 -1.31 -21.74
CA ILE A 187 12.68 0.05 -21.35
C ILE A 187 12.67 0.90 -22.62
N LYS A 188 11.49 1.37 -23.01
CA LYS A 188 11.26 2.08 -24.28
C LYS A 188 10.75 3.49 -24.01
N PRO A 189 11.46 4.56 -24.41
CA PRO A 189 10.95 5.91 -24.26
C PRO A 189 9.77 6.15 -25.20
N ILE A 190 8.80 6.91 -24.71
CA ILE A 190 7.63 7.38 -25.45
C ILE A 190 7.43 8.88 -25.17
N ARG A 191 6.57 9.54 -25.95
CA ARG A 191 6.30 10.99 -25.76
C ARG A 191 5.90 11.35 -24.32
N SER A 192 5.14 10.48 -23.66
CA SER A 192 4.60 10.73 -22.31
C SER A 192 5.40 10.08 -21.16
N GLY A 193 6.63 9.61 -21.41
CA GLY A 193 7.46 8.92 -20.42
C GLY A 193 8.09 7.65 -21.00
N TRP A 194 7.83 6.49 -20.38
CA TRP A 194 8.40 5.21 -20.80
C TRP A 194 7.38 4.08 -20.75
N ILE A 195 7.65 3.05 -21.54
CA ILE A 195 7.10 1.70 -21.35
C ILE A 195 8.22 0.82 -20.80
N VAL A 196 8.00 0.25 -19.61
CA VAL A 196 8.84 -0.79 -19.04
C VAL A 196 8.16 -2.12 -19.30
N GLU A 197 8.82 -3.02 -20.02
CA GLU A 197 8.35 -4.37 -20.28
C GLU A 197 8.95 -5.33 -19.26
N VAL A 198 8.11 -6.19 -18.70
CA VAL A 198 8.49 -7.19 -17.70
C VAL A 198 8.11 -8.57 -18.21
N ASP A 199 9.10 -9.45 -18.27
CA ASP A 199 9.02 -10.82 -18.82
C ASP A 199 8.38 -10.91 -20.20
N ASP A 200 8.45 -9.83 -21.00
CA ASP A 200 7.76 -9.68 -22.31
C ASP A 200 6.23 -9.87 -22.26
N LEU A 201 5.63 -9.92 -21.08
CA LEU A 201 4.21 -10.21 -20.85
C LEU A 201 3.44 -9.02 -20.30
N LEU A 202 4.10 -8.16 -19.52
CA LEU A 202 3.49 -6.98 -18.92
C LEU A 202 4.15 -5.71 -19.44
N ALA A 203 3.35 -4.78 -19.97
CA ALA A 203 3.78 -3.44 -20.31
C ALA A 203 3.35 -2.45 -19.21
N ILE A 204 4.30 -1.74 -18.62
CA ILE A 204 4.07 -0.75 -17.57
C ILE A 204 4.35 0.63 -18.14
N LYS A 205 3.34 1.49 -18.15
CA LYS A 205 3.51 2.90 -18.49
C LYS A 205 3.98 3.67 -17.27
N VAL A 206 5.15 4.30 -17.41
CA VAL A 206 5.74 5.21 -16.43
C VAL A 206 5.66 6.63 -17.00
N SER A 207 4.97 7.54 -16.32
CA SER A 207 4.91 8.95 -16.74
C SER A 207 6.24 9.66 -16.51
N HIS A 208 6.44 10.84 -17.12
CA HIS A 208 7.61 11.68 -16.83
C HIS A 208 7.77 11.99 -15.34
N GLU A 209 6.67 12.35 -14.68
CA GLU A 209 6.64 12.69 -13.25
C GLU A 209 7.02 11.49 -12.36
N VAL A 210 6.39 10.33 -12.59
CA VAL A 210 6.71 9.11 -11.83
C VAL A 210 8.15 8.66 -12.12
N GLY A 211 8.58 8.73 -13.37
CA GLY A 211 9.94 8.38 -13.78
C GLY A 211 11.01 9.27 -13.13
N GLN A 212 10.74 10.57 -12.96
CA GLN A 212 11.61 11.47 -12.19
C GLN A 212 11.71 11.02 -10.73
N GLY A 213 10.57 10.69 -10.11
CA GLY A 213 10.53 10.16 -8.74
C GLY A 213 11.28 8.83 -8.58
N LEU A 214 11.27 7.96 -9.60
CA LEU A 214 12.09 6.73 -9.59
C LEU A 214 13.58 7.04 -9.72
N SER A 215 13.96 8.04 -10.53
CA SER A 215 15.36 8.44 -10.70
C SER A 215 15.98 9.05 -9.43
N GLU A 216 15.17 9.55 -8.50
CA GLU A 216 15.62 9.95 -7.16
C GLU A 216 16.03 8.75 -6.29
N ARG A 217 15.52 7.55 -6.62
CA ARG A 217 15.71 6.31 -5.83
C ARG A 217 16.70 5.36 -6.49
N PHE A 218 16.69 5.26 -7.81
CA PHE A 218 17.41 4.23 -8.57
C PHE A 218 17.84 4.69 -9.96
N GLU A 219 18.89 4.09 -10.53
CA GLU A 219 19.23 4.22 -11.96
C GLU A 219 18.35 3.32 -12.86
N TRP A 220 17.02 3.40 -12.70
CA TRP A 220 16.07 2.42 -13.25
C TRP A 220 16.08 2.32 -14.79
N GLN A 221 16.45 3.39 -15.50
CA GLN A 221 16.48 3.41 -16.97
C GLN A 221 17.56 2.50 -17.57
N LYS A 222 18.54 2.06 -16.78
CA LYS A 222 19.59 1.11 -17.17
C LYS A 222 19.34 -0.31 -16.66
N ALA A 223 18.22 -0.54 -16.00
CA ALA A 223 17.95 -1.77 -15.26
C ALA A 223 17.35 -2.90 -16.11
N VAL A 224 17.61 -2.92 -17.42
CA VAL A 224 17.21 -4.06 -18.25
C VAL A 224 17.97 -5.30 -17.77
N GLY A 225 17.22 -6.35 -17.47
CA GLY A 225 17.73 -7.58 -16.88
C GLY A 225 17.65 -7.64 -15.35
N GLU A 226 17.26 -6.56 -14.67
CA GLU A 226 17.07 -6.59 -13.22
C GLU A 226 15.70 -7.18 -12.84
N THR A 227 15.65 -7.84 -11.69
CA THR A 227 14.40 -8.31 -11.09
C THR A 227 13.71 -7.16 -10.35
N VAL A 228 12.43 -6.97 -10.63
CA VAL A 228 11.65 -5.86 -10.11
C VAL A 228 10.36 -6.37 -9.46
N ARG A 229 9.98 -5.73 -8.35
CA ARG A 229 8.68 -5.82 -7.71
C ARG A 229 7.85 -4.60 -8.11
N ILE A 230 6.69 -4.85 -8.71
CA ILE A 230 5.74 -3.81 -9.13
C ILE A 230 4.38 -4.08 -8.50
N ARG A 231 3.67 -3.02 -8.13
CA ARG A 231 2.26 -3.11 -7.74
C ARG A 231 1.40 -2.17 -8.56
N GLY A 232 0.14 -2.52 -8.76
CA GLY A 232 -0.82 -1.66 -9.44
C GLY A 232 -1.94 -2.40 -10.14
N TRP A 233 -2.76 -1.67 -10.88
CA TRP A 233 -3.93 -2.23 -11.59
C TRP A 233 -3.52 -2.81 -12.94
N VAL A 234 -3.50 -4.14 -13.00
CA VAL A 234 -3.33 -4.91 -14.22
C VAL A 234 -4.61 -4.89 -15.03
N LYS A 235 -4.48 -4.75 -16.35
CA LYS A 235 -5.57 -4.88 -17.32
C LYS A 235 -5.10 -5.76 -18.48
N PRO A 236 -5.94 -6.68 -18.98
CA PRO A 236 -5.63 -7.37 -20.21
C PRO A 236 -5.65 -6.38 -21.38
N LYS A 237 -4.86 -6.67 -22.42
CA LYS A 237 -4.90 -5.90 -23.65
C LYS A 237 -6.30 -5.91 -24.26
N SER A 238 -6.65 -4.81 -24.92
CA SER A 238 -7.88 -4.74 -25.70
C SER A 238 -7.87 -5.82 -26.78
N ALA A 239 -9.03 -6.40 -27.09
CA ALA A 239 -9.17 -7.32 -28.23
C ALA A 239 -8.79 -6.68 -29.57
N SER A 240 -8.84 -5.35 -29.67
CA SER A 240 -8.42 -4.57 -30.84
C SER A 240 -6.94 -4.18 -30.84
N ALA A 241 -6.19 -4.47 -29.79
CA ALA A 241 -4.77 -4.14 -29.72
C ALA A 241 -3.96 -5.05 -30.68
N PRO A 242 -2.95 -4.52 -31.39
CA PRO A 242 -2.13 -5.35 -32.28
C PRO A 242 -1.48 -6.52 -31.54
N SER A 243 -1.30 -7.64 -32.24
CA SER A 243 -0.82 -8.91 -31.65
C SER A 243 0.54 -8.78 -30.97
N HIS A 244 1.41 -7.90 -31.46
CA HIS A 244 2.76 -7.65 -30.93
C HIS A 244 2.78 -6.89 -29.59
N TYR A 245 1.64 -6.36 -29.12
CA TYR A 245 1.56 -5.78 -27.77
C TYR A 245 1.45 -6.87 -26.71
N GLN A 246 2.07 -6.58 -25.57
CA GLN A 246 2.05 -7.40 -24.36
C GLN A 246 0.61 -7.75 -23.97
N PRO A 247 0.34 -8.99 -23.51
CA PRO A 247 -0.99 -9.40 -23.09
C PRO A 247 -1.56 -8.59 -21.93
N TRP A 248 -0.72 -8.02 -21.07
CA TRP A 248 -1.15 -7.18 -19.94
C TRP A 248 -0.53 -5.79 -19.97
N PHE A 249 -1.28 -4.83 -19.42
CA PHE A 249 -0.89 -3.45 -19.30
C PHE A 249 -1.18 -2.90 -17.89
N MET A 250 -0.31 -2.02 -17.40
CA MET A 250 -0.46 -1.29 -16.15
C MET A 250 0.01 0.16 -16.33
N ASN A 251 -0.61 1.11 -15.61
CA ASN A 251 -0.01 2.43 -15.38
C ASN A 251 0.63 2.44 -14.00
N LEU A 252 1.90 2.81 -13.91
CA LEU A 252 2.54 3.04 -12.62
C LEU A 252 2.02 4.35 -12.04
N SER A 253 1.38 4.28 -10.87
CA SER A 253 0.64 5.41 -10.30
C SER A 253 1.53 6.31 -9.45
N ASP A 254 2.43 5.71 -8.68
CA ASP A 254 3.38 6.42 -7.83
C ASP A 254 4.76 5.74 -7.79
N LYS A 255 5.80 6.47 -7.38
CA LYS A 255 7.16 5.93 -7.28
C LYS A 255 7.29 4.82 -6.24
N THR A 256 6.43 4.78 -5.22
CA THR A 256 6.37 3.70 -4.20
C THR A 256 5.88 2.36 -4.75
N ASP A 257 5.34 2.35 -5.97
CA ASP A 257 4.79 1.15 -6.60
C ASP A 257 5.84 0.33 -7.39
N PHE A 258 7.11 0.76 -7.41
CA PHE A 258 8.20 0.13 -8.16
C PHE A 258 9.45 0.03 -7.29
N GLU A 259 9.97 -1.19 -7.13
CA GLU A 259 11.14 -1.48 -6.30
C GLU A 259 11.97 -2.58 -6.94
N PHE A 260 13.30 -2.47 -6.88
CA PHE A 260 14.15 -3.60 -7.25
C PHE A 260 14.07 -4.70 -6.18
N SER A 261 13.99 -5.96 -6.62
CA SER A 261 14.09 -7.08 -5.69
C SER A 261 15.53 -7.14 -5.20
N ILE A 262 15.70 -7.08 -3.87
CA ILE A 262 16.97 -7.42 -3.24
C ILE A 262 16.94 -8.94 -3.10
N ASP A 263 17.67 -9.63 -3.97
CA ASP A 263 17.89 -11.08 -3.89
C ASP A 263 18.61 -11.47 -2.59
#